data_AF-A0A1Y5E0Z3-F1
#
_entry.id   AF-A0A1Y5E0Z3-F1
#
_cell.length_a   1.000
_cell.length_b   1.000
_cell.length_c   1.000
_cell.angle_alpha   90.00
_cell.angle_beta   90.00
_cell.angle_gamma   90.00
#
_symmetry.space_group_name_H-M   'P 1'
#
loop_
_entity.id
_entity.type
_entity.pdbx_description
1 polymer ?
#
loop_
_entity_poly.entity_id
_entity_poly.type
_entity_poly.pdbx_seq_one_letter_code
_entity_poly.pdbx_strand_id
1 'polypeptide(L)'
;MVEYVTYYRVSTDKQGRSGLGLEAQQNAVSDFIGNIVPLEEFTEIESGKKADRPELLKALALCKKRKARLVIAKLDRLSRNVAFIANLMDSKADFVACDMPEANKLTIHILAAVAEHEREMISQRTKVALQAAKARGVKLGSPNPEKGSKVGVVQLTRNADRFAYNVVPIIHEIQAAGVKTYRGIAQALNARGIQTARGGDWHPATVRNIVNR
;
A
#
# COMPACT_ATOMS: atom_id res chain seq x y z
N MET A 1 8.82 29.91 -16.23
CA MET A 1 8.89 29.85 -14.77
C MET A 1 8.68 28.39 -14.39
N VAL A 2 9.54 27.80 -13.55
CA VAL A 2 9.39 26.39 -13.15
C VAL A 2 8.31 26.33 -12.09
N GLU A 3 7.24 25.59 -12.37
CA GLU A 3 6.18 25.32 -11.42
C GLU A 3 6.54 24.09 -10.58
N TYR A 4 6.22 24.09 -9.29
CA TYR A 4 6.51 22.99 -8.39
C TYR A 4 5.22 22.34 -7.88
N VAL A 5 5.27 21.02 -7.68
CA VAL A 5 4.25 20.26 -6.95
C VAL A 5 4.98 19.57 -5.81
N THR A 6 4.44 19.62 -4.59
CA THR A 6 5.10 19.03 -3.42
C THR A 6 4.41 17.73 -3.02
N TYR A 7 5.20 16.76 -2.57
CA TYR A 7 4.68 15.50 -2.07
C TYR A 7 5.30 15.15 -0.72
N TYR A 8 4.42 14.93 0.27
CA TYR A 8 4.76 14.57 1.63
C TYR A 8 4.23 13.18 1.94
N ARG A 9 4.95 12.45 2.82
CA ARG A 9 4.50 11.14 3.29
C ARG A 9 4.51 11.09 4.80
N VAL A 10 3.44 10.57 5.37
CA VAL A 10 3.30 10.35 6.80
C VAL A 10 2.87 8.94 7.11
N SER A 11 3.46 8.34 8.15
CA SER A 11 3.14 6.98 8.58
C SER A 11 2.23 7.02 9.81
N THR A 12 1.06 6.38 9.73
CA THR A 12 0.07 6.40 10.81
C THR A 12 0.58 5.72 12.09
N ASP A 13 1.48 4.73 11.96
CA ASP A 13 1.97 3.94 13.11
C ASP A 13 2.94 4.71 14.01
N LYS A 14 3.50 5.84 13.54
CA LYS A 14 4.43 6.68 14.30
C LYS A 14 3.94 8.10 14.57
N GLN A 15 2.87 8.53 13.93
CA GLN A 15 2.35 9.90 14.10
C GLN A 15 1.63 10.16 15.42
N GLY A 16 1.35 9.14 16.22
CA GLY A 16 0.83 9.34 17.58
C GLY A 16 1.82 9.94 18.58
N ARG A 17 3.08 10.24 18.22
CA ARG A 17 4.09 10.67 19.22
C ARG A 17 4.87 11.96 18.97
N SER A 18 4.82 12.63 17.82
CA SER A 18 5.56 13.90 17.72
C SER A 18 5.24 14.93 16.62
N GLY A 19 4.57 14.63 15.51
CA GLY A 19 4.34 15.64 14.44
C GLY A 19 5.60 16.08 13.65
N LEU A 20 6.79 15.97 14.26
CA LEU A 20 8.11 16.38 13.75
C LEU A 20 8.51 15.82 12.38
N GLY A 21 7.92 14.69 11.96
CA GLY A 21 8.27 14.05 10.69
C GLY A 21 7.69 14.75 9.46
N LEU A 22 6.53 15.41 9.59
CA LEU A 22 5.91 16.16 8.49
C LEU A 22 6.49 17.56 8.41
N GLU A 23 6.61 18.24 9.55
CA GLU A 23 7.21 19.57 9.63
C GLU A 23 8.65 19.59 9.08
N ALA A 24 9.46 18.59 9.42
CA ALA A 24 10.81 18.48 8.85
C ALA A 24 10.81 18.29 7.32
N GLN A 25 9.79 17.64 6.76
CA GLN A 25 9.65 17.50 5.31
C GLN A 25 9.22 18.83 4.67
N GLN A 26 8.25 19.51 5.26
CA GLN A 26 7.78 20.82 4.79
C GLN A 26 8.90 21.86 4.83
N ASN A 27 9.68 21.89 5.92
CA ASN A 27 10.83 22.80 6.03
C ASN A 27 11.89 22.51 4.96
N ALA A 28 12.28 21.24 4.76
CA ALA A 28 13.25 20.90 3.73
C ALA A 28 12.80 21.26 2.31
N VAL A 29 11.50 21.11 2.03
CA VAL A 29 10.91 21.52 0.75
C VAL A 29 10.86 23.04 0.62
N SER A 30 10.44 23.74 1.66
CA SER A 30 10.40 25.21 1.72
C SER A 30 11.79 25.81 1.53
N ASP A 31 12.81 25.27 2.20
CA ASP A 31 14.20 25.70 2.08
C ASP A 31 14.72 25.49 0.64
N PHE A 32 14.26 24.44 -0.04
CA PHE A 32 14.64 24.13 -1.42
C PHE A 32 13.94 25.01 -2.47
N ILE A 33 12.62 25.19 -2.36
CA ILE A 33 11.83 25.99 -3.33
C ILE A 33 11.91 27.51 -3.06
N GLY A 34 12.33 27.91 -1.86
CA GLY A 34 12.40 29.28 -1.41
C GLY A 34 11.02 29.95 -1.34
N ASN A 35 10.91 31.17 -1.85
CA ASN A 35 9.66 31.96 -1.83
C ASN A 35 8.64 31.54 -2.91
N ILE A 36 8.87 30.44 -3.63
CA ILE A 36 7.98 29.99 -4.69
C ILE A 36 6.85 29.16 -4.08
N VAL A 37 5.62 29.61 -4.29
CA VAL A 37 4.43 28.86 -3.85
C VAL A 37 4.24 27.65 -4.78
N PRO A 38 4.17 26.41 -4.25
CA PRO A 38 3.87 25.25 -5.07
C PRO A 38 2.43 25.31 -5.60
N LEU A 39 2.20 24.73 -6.78
CA LEU A 39 0.88 24.66 -7.41
C LEU A 39 -0.13 23.93 -6.52
N GLU A 40 0.31 22.81 -5.96
CA GLU A 40 -0.50 21.94 -5.12
C GLU A 40 0.41 21.09 -4.24
N GLU A 41 -0.07 20.77 -3.05
CA GLU A 41 0.63 19.94 -2.08
C GLU A 41 -0.14 18.64 -1.86
N PHE A 42 0.54 17.51 -2.02
CA PHE A 42 -0.04 16.18 -1.84
C PHE A 42 0.54 15.52 -0.58
N THR A 43 -0.32 15.06 0.33
CA THR A 43 0.10 14.35 1.54
C THR A 43 -0.45 12.94 1.55
N GLU A 44 0.43 11.95 1.50
CA GLU A 44 0.06 10.54 1.57
C GLU A 44 0.09 10.03 3.01
N ILE A 45 -1.02 9.47 3.47
CA ILE A 45 -1.18 8.90 4.81
C ILE A 45 -1.11 7.38 4.71
N GLU A 46 0.07 6.83 5.02
CA GLU A 46 0.31 5.39 4.92
C GLU A 46 0.07 4.71 6.27
N SER A 47 -1.05 4.00 6.38
CA SER A 47 -1.22 2.97 7.42
C SER A 47 -0.66 1.65 6.94
N GLY A 48 0.12 0.97 7.78
CA GLY A 48 0.97 -0.14 7.38
C GLY A 48 0.40 -1.15 6.37
N LYS A 49 1.33 -1.83 5.68
CA LYS A 49 1.15 -2.95 4.72
C LYS A 49 0.45 -2.66 3.39
N LYS A 50 -0.37 -1.61 3.23
CA LYS A 50 -0.93 -1.23 1.93
C LYS A 50 -0.01 -0.23 1.22
N ALA A 51 0.40 -0.58 0.01
CA ALA A 51 1.31 0.21 -0.83
C ALA A 51 0.58 1.02 -1.91
N ASP A 52 -0.76 1.10 -1.83
CA ASP A 52 -1.55 1.91 -2.75
C ASP A 52 -1.27 3.39 -2.45
N ARG A 53 -0.73 4.11 -3.44
CA ARG A 53 -0.29 5.52 -3.32
C ARG A 53 -1.08 6.43 -4.24
N PRO A 54 -2.38 6.64 -3.97
CA PRO A 54 -3.25 7.43 -4.83
C PRO A 54 -2.81 8.89 -4.92
N GLU A 55 -2.31 9.50 -3.84
CA GLU A 55 -1.93 10.91 -3.84
C GLU A 55 -0.67 11.16 -4.67
N LEU A 56 0.27 10.21 -4.64
CA LEU A 56 1.43 10.26 -5.53
C LEU A 56 1.04 10.22 -7.02
N LEU A 57 0.11 9.35 -7.38
CA LEU A 57 -0.34 9.22 -8.76
C LEU A 57 -1.03 10.51 -9.24
N LYS A 58 -1.81 11.17 -8.36
CA LYS A 58 -2.40 12.48 -8.65
C LYS A 58 -1.32 13.55 -8.82
N ALA A 59 -0.34 13.60 -7.92
CA ALA A 59 0.79 14.54 -8.01
C ALA A 59 1.54 14.38 -9.35
N LEU A 60 1.86 13.14 -9.73
CA LEU A 60 2.51 12.82 -11.00
C LEU A 60 1.67 13.22 -12.22
N ALA A 61 0.35 12.98 -12.18
CA ALA A 61 -0.55 13.39 -13.24
C ALA A 61 -0.60 14.92 -13.39
N LEU A 62 -0.61 15.66 -12.27
CA LEU A 62 -0.57 17.11 -12.27
C LEU A 62 0.76 17.64 -12.83
N CYS A 63 1.89 17.10 -12.38
CA CYS A 63 3.22 17.41 -12.91
C CYS A 63 3.27 17.25 -14.43
N LYS A 64 2.74 16.14 -14.94
CA LYS A 64 2.67 15.88 -16.39
C LYS A 64 1.80 16.89 -17.13
N LYS A 65 0.65 17.26 -16.57
CA LYS A 65 -0.29 18.22 -17.21
C LYS A 65 0.25 19.64 -17.25
N ARG A 66 0.94 20.07 -16.18
CA ARG A 66 1.45 21.43 -16.00
C ARG A 66 2.91 21.60 -16.44
N LYS A 67 3.61 20.51 -16.78
CA LYS A 67 5.07 20.48 -16.93
C LYS A 67 5.80 21.01 -15.69
N ALA A 68 5.21 20.72 -14.52
CA ALA A 68 5.74 21.10 -13.22
C ALA A 68 6.71 20.04 -12.71
N ARG A 69 7.65 20.46 -11.85
CA ARG A 69 8.64 19.58 -11.22
C ARG A 69 8.12 19.09 -9.86
N LEU A 70 8.15 17.78 -9.64
CA LEU A 70 7.77 17.18 -8.37
C LEU A 70 8.91 17.34 -7.35
N VAL A 71 8.63 17.96 -6.20
CA VAL A 71 9.58 18.14 -5.11
C VAL A 71 9.23 17.19 -3.97
N ILE A 72 10.18 16.38 -3.57
CA ILE A 72 10.06 15.48 -2.42
C ILE A 72 11.13 15.82 -1.38
N ALA A 73 10.76 15.81 -0.10
CA ALA A 73 11.70 16.20 0.96
C ALA A 73 12.91 15.26 1.08
N LYS A 74 12.68 13.96 0.92
CA LYS A 74 13.75 12.95 1.01
C LYS A 74 13.47 11.68 0.23
N LEU A 75 14.49 11.18 -0.46
CA LEU A 75 14.59 9.79 -0.89
C LEU A 75 15.04 8.95 0.30
N ASP A 76 14.12 8.71 1.26
CA ASP A 76 14.35 7.71 2.32
C ASP A 76 14.83 6.37 1.73
N ARG A 77 15.44 5.50 2.56
CA ARG A 77 16.06 4.20 2.20
C ARG A 77 15.55 3.65 0.86
N LEU A 78 16.30 3.88 -0.21
CA LEU A 78 15.95 3.55 -1.60
C LEU A 78 15.37 2.13 -1.74
N SER A 79 15.87 1.18 -0.93
CA SER A 79 15.48 -0.24 -0.91
C SER A 79 14.03 -0.48 -0.48
N ARG A 80 13.43 0.42 0.29
CA ARG A 80 12.02 0.36 0.70
C ARG A 80 11.09 1.04 -0.31
N ASN A 81 11.66 1.85 -1.19
CA ASN A 81 10.92 2.72 -2.11
C ASN A 81 11.19 2.37 -3.58
N VAL A 82 11.66 1.16 -3.89
CA VAL A 82 11.94 0.75 -5.29
C VAL A 82 10.71 0.92 -6.19
N ALA A 83 9.53 0.48 -5.74
CA ALA A 83 8.29 0.66 -6.51
C ALA A 83 7.92 2.14 -6.73
N PHE A 84 8.24 3.01 -5.77
CA PHE A 84 8.05 4.45 -5.90
C PHE A 84 8.97 5.05 -6.95
N ILE A 85 10.25 4.69 -6.90
CA ILE A 85 11.24 5.17 -7.85
C ILE A 85 10.90 4.65 -9.25
N ALA A 86 10.48 3.39 -9.38
CA ALA A 86 9.96 2.84 -10.64
C ALA A 86 8.79 3.67 -11.18
N ASN A 87 7.76 3.93 -10.37
CA ASN A 87 6.61 4.75 -10.78
C ASN A 87 7.00 6.19 -11.17
N LEU A 88 7.91 6.81 -10.43
CA LEU A 88 8.45 8.13 -10.77
C LEU A 88 9.17 8.08 -12.14
N MET A 89 9.99 7.06 -12.36
CA MET A 89 10.76 6.91 -13.60
C MET A 89 9.87 6.62 -14.82
N ASP A 90 8.82 5.79 -14.64
CA ASP A 90 7.83 5.47 -15.66
C ASP A 90 6.94 6.66 -16.02
N SER A 91 6.63 7.51 -15.04
CA SER A 91 5.81 8.72 -15.26
C SER A 91 6.48 9.74 -16.19
N LYS A 92 7.81 9.66 -16.34
CA LYS A 92 8.66 10.65 -17.04
C LYS A 92 8.50 12.08 -16.52
N ALA A 93 7.91 12.27 -15.33
CA ALA A 93 7.86 13.56 -14.67
C ALA A 93 9.26 13.98 -14.23
N ASP A 94 9.55 15.28 -14.32
CA ASP A 94 10.73 15.85 -13.69
C ASP A 94 10.50 15.86 -12.18
N PHE A 95 11.46 15.39 -11.41
CA PHE A 95 11.39 15.41 -9.95
C PHE A 95 12.75 15.72 -9.33
N VAL A 96 12.72 16.17 -8.08
CA VAL A 96 13.90 16.47 -7.29
C VAL A 96 13.66 16.06 -5.85
N ALA A 97 14.69 15.48 -5.24
CA ALA A 97 14.70 15.17 -3.82
C ALA A 97 15.58 16.19 -3.10
N CYS A 98 15.06 16.85 -2.07
CA CYS A 98 15.79 17.91 -1.36
C CYS A 98 17.05 17.38 -0.64
N ASP A 99 17.08 16.10 -0.28
CA ASP A 99 18.25 15.43 0.31
C ASP A 99 19.32 15.04 -0.72
N MET A 100 18.97 14.99 -2.00
CA MET A 100 19.91 14.73 -3.09
C MET A 100 19.59 15.59 -4.32
N PRO A 101 19.74 16.92 -4.25
CA PRO A 101 19.32 17.85 -5.32
C PRO A 101 20.03 17.63 -6.66
N GLU A 102 21.29 17.19 -6.59
CA GLU A 102 22.15 16.92 -7.74
C GLU A 102 21.91 15.55 -8.39
N ALA A 103 21.02 14.72 -7.81
CA ALA A 103 20.71 13.41 -8.36
C ALA A 103 19.99 13.55 -9.69
N ASN A 104 20.70 13.27 -10.78
CA ASN A 104 20.08 13.12 -12.08
C ASN A 104 19.36 11.76 -12.20
N LYS A 105 18.55 11.61 -13.25
CA LYS A 105 17.75 10.40 -13.50
C LYS A 105 18.61 9.13 -13.53
N LEU A 106 19.82 9.18 -14.09
CA LEU A 106 20.74 8.04 -14.17
C LEU A 106 21.21 7.60 -12.77
N THR A 107 21.64 8.54 -11.94
CA THR A 107 22.07 8.27 -10.57
C THR A 107 20.95 7.60 -9.78
N ILE A 108 19.71 8.07 -9.95
CA ILE A 108 18.55 7.48 -9.28
C ILE A 108 18.25 6.06 -9.78
N HIS A 109 18.38 5.80 -11.09
CA HIS A 109 18.24 4.44 -11.65
C HIS A 109 19.26 3.46 -11.04
N ILE A 110 20.53 3.87 -10.98
CA ILE A 110 21.60 3.03 -10.42
C ILE A 110 21.32 2.75 -8.94
N LEU A 111 20.97 3.79 -8.18
CA LEU A 111 20.65 3.68 -6.76
C LEU A 111 19.44 2.78 -6.50
N ALA A 112 18.40 2.86 -7.34
CA ALA A 112 17.24 1.97 -7.25
C ALA A 112 17.62 0.50 -7.53
N ALA A 113 18.41 0.25 -8.57
CA ALA A 113 18.86 -1.10 -8.94
C ALA A 113 19.76 -1.72 -7.85
N VAL A 114 20.70 -0.94 -7.29
CA VAL A 114 21.55 -1.39 -6.17
C VAL A 114 20.69 -1.76 -4.96
N ALA A 115 19.68 -0.94 -4.65
CA ALA A 115 18.83 -1.15 -3.51
C ALA A 115 17.87 -2.35 -3.66
N GLU A 116 17.43 -2.63 -4.89
CA GLU A 116 16.70 -3.85 -5.24
C GLU A 116 17.57 -5.10 -5.05
N HIS A 117 18.79 -5.07 -5.60
CA HIS A 117 19.75 -6.17 -5.45
C HIS A 117 20.09 -6.45 -3.98
N GLU A 118 20.33 -5.41 -3.18
CA GLU A 118 20.60 -5.57 -1.74
C GLU A 118 19.42 -6.23 -1.01
N ARG A 119 18.19 -5.84 -1.36
CA ARG A 119 16.97 -6.42 -0.77
C ARG A 119 16.82 -7.90 -1.14
N GLU A 120 17.09 -8.26 -2.39
CA GLU A 120 17.11 -9.65 -2.83
C GLU A 120 18.16 -10.46 -2.08
N MET A 121 19.38 -9.93 -1.96
CA MET A 121 20.48 -10.57 -1.24
C MET A 121 20.16 -10.79 0.24
N ILE A 122 19.54 -9.82 0.92
CA ILE A 122 19.06 -9.99 2.30
C ILE A 122 18.01 -11.10 2.37
N SER A 123 17.07 -11.13 1.43
CA SER A 123 16.04 -12.18 1.36
C SER A 123 16.65 -13.56 1.18
N GLN A 124 17.59 -13.71 0.23
CA GLN A 124 18.29 -14.95 -0.05
C GLN A 124 19.09 -15.43 1.17
N ARG A 125 19.90 -14.56 1.78
CA ARG A 125 20.66 -14.88 3.00
C ARG A 125 19.75 -15.32 4.14
N THR A 126 18.62 -14.64 4.31
CA THR A 126 17.62 -15.01 5.33
C THR A 126 17.03 -16.40 5.05
N LYS A 127 16.67 -16.70 3.80
CA LYS A 127 16.15 -18.03 3.42
C LYS A 127 17.18 -19.13 3.69
N VAL A 128 18.43 -18.92 3.30
CA VAL A 128 19.53 -19.88 3.55
C VAL A 128 19.74 -20.09 5.04
N ALA A 129 19.78 -19.02 5.84
CA ALA A 129 19.93 -19.09 7.29
C ALA A 129 18.76 -19.85 7.95
N LEU A 130 17.52 -19.59 7.52
CA LEU A 130 16.33 -20.30 8.00
C LEU A 130 16.34 -21.78 7.62
N GLN A 131 16.76 -22.12 6.40
CA GLN A 131 16.91 -23.52 5.98
C GLN A 131 17.94 -24.26 6.84
N ALA A 132 19.10 -23.64 7.07
CA ALA A 132 20.15 -24.20 7.94
C ALA A 132 19.69 -24.31 9.41
N ALA A 133 18.90 -23.37 9.92
CA ALA A 133 18.30 -23.46 11.24
C ALA A 133 17.29 -24.63 11.33
N LYS A 134 16.44 -24.79 10.32
CA LYS A 134 15.48 -25.89 10.23
C LYS A 134 16.17 -27.26 10.16
N ALA A 135 17.25 -27.37 9.38
CA ALA A 135 18.07 -28.58 9.29
C ALA A 135 18.74 -28.94 10.63
N ARG A 136 19.11 -27.93 11.44
CA ARG A 136 19.60 -28.09 12.82
C ARG A 136 18.49 -28.36 13.84
N GLY A 137 17.25 -28.58 13.41
CA GLY A 137 16.12 -28.87 14.29
C GLY A 137 15.51 -27.66 14.99
N VAL A 138 15.91 -26.43 14.64
CA VAL A 138 15.32 -25.21 15.22
C VAL A 138 13.87 -25.08 14.73
N LYS A 139 12.93 -25.04 15.67
CA LYS A 139 11.51 -24.83 15.39
C LYS A 139 11.28 -23.36 15.02
N LEU A 140 11.12 -23.09 13.72
CA LEU A 140 10.84 -21.75 13.20
C LEU A 140 9.37 -21.36 13.45
N GLY A 141 9.12 -20.10 13.82
CA GLY A 141 7.77 -19.56 14.10
C GLY A 141 7.68 -18.84 15.43
N SER A 142 6.48 -18.37 15.80
CA SER A 142 6.25 -17.80 17.13
C SER A 142 6.42 -18.89 18.20
N PRO A 143 7.14 -18.62 19.31
CA PRO A 143 7.25 -19.55 20.44
C PRO A 143 5.90 -19.93 21.05
N ASN A 144 4.86 -19.11 20.79
CA ASN A 144 3.52 -19.32 21.32
C ASN A 144 2.47 -19.07 20.21
N PRO A 145 2.24 -20.04 19.31
CA PRO A 145 1.31 -19.88 18.18
C PRO A 145 -0.14 -19.63 18.62
N GLU A 146 -0.55 -20.11 19.81
CA GLU A 146 -1.90 -19.88 20.33
C GLU A 146 -2.18 -18.43 20.73
N LYS A 147 -1.19 -17.71 21.27
CA LYS A 147 -1.34 -16.29 21.63
C LYS A 147 -1.42 -15.38 20.38
N GLY A 148 -0.69 -15.72 19.31
CA GLY A 148 -0.83 -15.04 18.02
C GLY A 148 -2.16 -15.34 17.32
N SER A 149 -2.68 -16.55 17.51
CA SER A 149 -3.94 -17.02 16.93
C SER A 149 -5.15 -16.25 17.45
N LYS A 150 -5.24 -15.93 18.75
CA LYS A 150 -6.40 -15.20 19.30
C LYS A 150 -6.59 -13.80 18.70
N VAL A 151 -5.52 -13.04 18.53
CA VAL A 151 -5.57 -11.69 17.92
C VAL A 151 -5.85 -11.79 16.41
N GLY A 152 -5.22 -12.75 15.73
CA GLY A 152 -5.46 -13.01 14.31
C GLY A 152 -6.90 -13.45 14.02
N VAL A 153 -7.45 -14.34 14.84
CA VAL A 153 -8.84 -14.83 14.74
C VAL A 153 -9.83 -13.71 14.98
N VAL A 154 -9.66 -12.87 16.01
CA VAL A 154 -10.55 -11.71 16.25
C VAL A 154 -10.54 -10.76 15.04
N GLN A 155 -9.38 -10.49 14.46
CA GLN A 155 -9.29 -9.62 13.28
C GLN A 155 -9.89 -10.27 12.03
N LEU A 156 -9.70 -11.57 11.83
CA LEU A 156 -10.32 -12.35 10.74
C LEU A 156 -11.85 -12.35 10.85
N THR A 157 -12.39 -12.58 12.06
CA THR A 157 -13.82 -12.57 12.33
C THR A 157 -14.41 -11.20 12.05
N ARG A 158 -13.79 -10.11 12.55
CA ARG A 158 -14.23 -8.73 12.28
C ARG A 158 -14.25 -8.38 10.79
N ASN A 159 -13.20 -8.76 10.06
CA ASN A 159 -13.13 -8.50 8.63
C ASN A 159 -14.22 -9.27 7.86
N ALA A 160 -14.50 -10.50 8.27
CA ALA A 160 -15.52 -11.32 7.64
C ALA A 160 -16.95 -10.90 8.03
N ASP A 161 -17.17 -10.38 9.24
CA ASP A 161 -18.44 -9.75 9.66
C ASP A 161 -18.71 -8.48 8.86
N ARG A 162 -17.69 -7.63 8.70
CA ARG A 162 -17.79 -6.39 7.91
C ARG A 162 -18.12 -6.68 6.44
N PHE A 163 -17.50 -7.70 5.87
CA PHE A 163 -17.82 -8.14 4.51
C PHE A 163 -19.26 -8.66 4.42
N ALA A 164 -19.70 -9.48 5.37
CA ALA A 164 -21.06 -9.99 5.42
C ALA A 164 -22.09 -8.84 5.50
N TYR A 165 -21.85 -7.83 6.36
CA TYR A 165 -22.72 -6.66 6.48
C TYR A 165 -22.97 -5.96 5.14
N ASN A 166 -21.96 -5.88 4.27
CA ASN A 166 -22.10 -5.25 2.96
C ASN A 166 -22.84 -6.12 1.93
N VAL A 167 -22.78 -7.45 2.06
CA VAL A 167 -23.34 -8.37 1.05
C VAL A 167 -24.71 -8.92 1.42
N VAL A 168 -25.04 -9.03 2.70
CA VAL A 168 -26.35 -9.51 3.18
C VAL A 168 -27.54 -8.74 2.57
N PRO A 169 -27.52 -7.39 2.45
CA PRO A 169 -28.61 -6.67 1.80
C PRO A 169 -28.82 -7.09 0.34
N ILE A 170 -27.74 -7.38 -0.40
CA ILE A 170 -27.80 -7.84 -1.78
C ILE A 170 -28.37 -9.26 -1.86
N ILE A 171 -28.00 -10.12 -0.90
CA ILE A 171 -28.58 -11.47 -0.80
C ILE A 171 -30.09 -11.40 -0.54
N HIS A 172 -30.54 -10.52 0.36
CA HIS A 172 -31.96 -10.32 0.63
C HIS A 172 -32.72 -9.78 -0.59
N GLU A 173 -32.13 -8.86 -1.35
CA GLU A 173 -32.69 -8.37 -2.62
C GLU A 173 -32.87 -9.52 -3.63
N ILE A 174 -31.86 -10.37 -3.80
CA ILE A 174 -31.91 -11.55 -4.68
C ILE A 174 -32.98 -12.55 -4.22
N GLN A 175 -33.13 -12.74 -2.91
CA GLN A 175 -34.19 -13.58 -2.34
C GLN A 175 -35.59 -13.00 -2.55
N ALA A 176 -35.75 -11.68 -2.41
CA ALA A 176 -36.99 -10.96 -2.66
C ALA A 176 -37.40 -11.03 -4.14
N ALA A 177 -36.43 -11.08 -5.05
CA ALA A 177 -36.64 -11.33 -6.48
C ALA A 177 -37.02 -12.79 -6.81
N GLY A 178 -37.20 -13.66 -5.81
CA GLY A 178 -37.69 -15.03 -5.95
C GLY A 178 -36.62 -16.13 -5.95
N VAL A 179 -35.34 -15.77 -5.87
CA VAL A 179 -34.24 -16.75 -5.87
C VAL A 179 -33.97 -17.24 -4.45
N LYS A 180 -34.55 -18.39 -4.08
CA LYS A 180 -34.52 -18.92 -2.70
C LYS A 180 -33.42 -19.94 -2.42
N THR A 181 -32.76 -20.49 -3.44
CA THR A 181 -31.72 -21.51 -3.24
C THR A 181 -30.34 -20.88 -3.09
N TYR A 182 -29.49 -21.43 -2.21
CA TYR A 182 -28.11 -20.96 -2.07
C TYR A 182 -27.31 -21.05 -3.37
N ARG A 183 -27.63 -22.03 -4.22
CA ARG A 183 -27.05 -22.15 -5.57
C ARG A 183 -27.49 -21.01 -6.49
N GLY A 184 -28.78 -20.69 -6.51
CA GLY A 184 -29.30 -19.57 -7.30
C GLY A 184 -28.74 -18.23 -6.82
N ILE A 185 -28.63 -18.03 -5.51
CA ILE A 185 -28.06 -16.81 -4.93
C ILE A 185 -26.58 -16.68 -5.33
N ALA A 186 -25.79 -17.76 -5.23
CA ALA A 186 -24.38 -17.75 -5.65
C ALA A 186 -24.23 -17.41 -7.14
N GLN A 187 -25.06 -17.99 -8.01
CA GLN A 187 -25.07 -17.69 -9.44
C GLN A 187 -25.43 -16.22 -9.71
N ALA A 188 -26.43 -15.68 -9.01
CA ALA A 188 -26.83 -14.28 -9.15
C ALA A 188 -25.73 -13.31 -8.69
N LEU A 189 -25.03 -13.61 -7.58
CA LEU A 189 -23.91 -12.80 -7.10
C LEU A 189 -22.73 -12.81 -8.10
N ASN A 190 -22.39 -13.98 -8.64
CA ASN A 190 -21.35 -14.10 -9.66
C ASN A 190 -21.73 -13.38 -10.96
N ALA A 191 -22.98 -13.50 -11.41
CA ALA A 191 -23.48 -12.82 -12.60
C ALA A 191 -23.47 -11.28 -12.44
N ARG A 192 -23.64 -10.78 -11.21
CA ARG A 192 -23.50 -9.37 -10.86
C ARG A 192 -22.04 -8.91 -10.68
N GLY A 193 -21.07 -9.80 -10.87
CA GLY A 193 -19.64 -9.50 -10.73
C GLY A 193 -19.18 -9.25 -9.28
N ILE A 194 -19.99 -9.63 -8.30
CA ILE A 194 -19.67 -9.43 -6.88
C ILE A 194 -18.70 -10.54 -6.46
N GLN A 195 -17.49 -10.17 -6.08
CA GLN A 195 -16.49 -11.12 -5.60
C GLN A 195 -16.63 -11.40 -4.11
N THR A 196 -16.21 -12.58 -3.67
CA THR A 196 -16.09 -12.92 -2.25
C THR A 196 -15.00 -12.08 -1.56
N ALA A 197 -14.94 -12.09 -0.23
CA ALA A 197 -13.91 -11.38 0.55
C ALA A 197 -12.46 -11.72 0.17
N ARG A 198 -12.25 -12.87 -0.50
CA ARG A 198 -10.94 -13.33 -0.97
C ARG A 198 -10.72 -13.12 -2.47
N GLY A 199 -11.63 -12.42 -3.16
CA GLY A 199 -11.53 -12.12 -4.59
C GLY A 199 -11.96 -13.28 -5.52
N GLY A 200 -12.52 -14.36 -4.98
CA GLY A 200 -12.99 -15.51 -5.77
C GLY A 200 -14.50 -15.53 -5.97
N ASP A 201 -14.99 -16.51 -6.73
CA ASP A 201 -16.40 -16.72 -7.02
C ASP A 201 -17.21 -17.20 -5.81
N TRP A 202 -18.51 -16.94 -5.86
CA TRP A 202 -19.49 -17.43 -4.90
C TRP A 202 -19.84 -18.89 -5.16
N HIS A 203 -19.81 -19.67 -4.08
CA HIS A 203 -20.30 -21.03 -4.03
C HIS A 203 -21.45 -21.14 -3.01
N PRO A 204 -22.36 -22.13 -3.14
CA PRO A 204 -23.51 -22.28 -2.25
C PRO A 204 -23.13 -22.35 -0.76
N ALA A 205 -21.99 -22.98 -0.44
CA ALA A 205 -21.47 -23.07 0.92
C ALA A 205 -21.11 -21.69 1.51
N THR A 206 -20.49 -20.82 0.70
CA THR A 206 -20.13 -19.46 1.11
C THR A 206 -21.37 -18.60 1.35
N VAL A 207 -22.40 -18.74 0.51
CA VAL A 207 -23.69 -18.07 0.70
C VAL A 207 -24.33 -18.52 2.01
N ARG A 208 -24.42 -19.83 2.25
CA ARG A 208 -24.97 -20.39 3.50
C ARG A 208 -24.24 -19.86 4.73
N ASN A 209 -22.91 -19.79 4.68
CA ASN A 209 -22.09 -19.29 5.79
C ASN A 209 -22.30 -17.81 6.08
N ILE A 210 -22.72 -17.01 5.10
CA ILE A 210 -23.01 -15.59 5.29
C ILE A 210 -24.44 -15.36 5.76
N VAL A 211 -25.40 -16.15 5.27
CA VAL A 211 -26.80 -16.08 5.71
C VAL A 211 -26.99 -16.57 7.16
N ASN A 212 -26.19 -17.55 7.59
CA ASN A 212 -26.30 -18.14 8.93
C ASN A 212 -25.42 -17.45 9.98
N ARG A 213 -24.87 -16.28 9.67
CA ARG A 213 -23.93 -15.54 10.53
C ARG A 213 -24.64 -14.43 11.28
#